data_AF-X1B606-F1
#
_entry.id   AF-X1B606-F1
#
_cell.length_a   1.000
_cell.length_b   1.000
_cell.length_c   1.000
_cell.angle_alpha   90.00
_cell.angle_beta   90.00
_cell.angle_gamma   90.00
#
_symmetry.space_group_name_H-M   'P 1'
#
loop_
_entity.id
_entity.type
_entity.pdbx_description
1 polymer ?
#
loop_
_entity_poly.entity_id
_entity_poly.type
_entity_poly.pdbx_seq_one_letter_code
_entity_poly.pdbx_strand_id
1 'polypeptide(L)'
;LTISITIVLTWLYNNTKGSLVITILAHYFFNLGSNVVVHLFGLVNYTFYSIIGGVAGVIYLGIIFIRFGYKRFSKLPELELPIITS
;
A
#
# COMPACT_ATOMS: atom_id res chain seq x y z
N LEU A 1 10.24 1.00 5.20
CA LEU A 1 9.44 0.20 4.25
C LEU A 1 8.05 -0.13 4.79
N THR A 2 7.94 -0.79 5.96
CA THR A 2 6.64 -1.24 6.50
C THR A 2 5.67 -0.09 6.77
N ILE A 3 6.14 0.99 7.40
CA ILE A 3 5.29 2.16 7.67
C ILE A 3 4.75 2.77 6.38
N SER A 4 5.60 2.95 5.36
CA SER A 4 5.19 3.56 4.09
C SER A 4 4.16 2.69 3.35
N ILE A 5 4.33 1.37 3.31
CA ILE A 5 3.35 0.49 2.67
C ILE A 5 2.03 0.44 3.44
N THR A 6 2.04 0.48 4.78
CA THR A 6 0.82 0.56 5.58
C THR A 6 0.00 1.81 5.27
N ILE A 7 0.66 2.96 5.13
CA ILE A 7 -0.02 4.22 4.78
C ILE A 7 -0.61 4.15 3.37
N VAL A 8 0.15 3.60 2.40
CA VAL A 8 -0.33 3.40 1.02
C VAL A 8 -1.53 2.45 0.96
N LEU A 9 -1.49 1.34 1.69
CA LEU A 9 -2.58 0.37 1.73
C LEU A 9 -3.83 0.96 2.41
N THR A 10 -3.66 1.74 3.47
CA THR A 10 -4.76 2.48 4.10
C THR A 10 -5.41 3.45 3.12
N TRP A 11 -4.60 4.20 2.37
CA TRP A 11 -5.09 5.08 1.31
C TRP A 11 -5.84 4.29 0.23
N LEU A 12 -5.27 3.20 -0.26
CA LEU A 12 -5.88 2.37 -1.29
C LEU A 12 -7.23 1.81 -0.83
N TYR A 13 -7.32 1.32 0.40
CA TYR A 13 -8.55 0.84 1.01
C TYR A 13 -9.63 1.92 1.01
N ASN A 14 -9.31 3.13 1.50
CA ASN A 14 -10.27 4.24 1.54
C ASN A 14 -10.70 4.68 0.13
N ASN A 15 -9.79 4.71 -0.84
CA ASN A 15 -10.11 5.13 -2.21
C ASN A 15 -10.86 4.06 -3.02
N THR A 16 -10.88 2.82 -2.54
CA THR A 16 -11.63 1.71 -3.14
C THR A 16 -12.92 1.41 -2.39
N LYS A 17 -13.44 2.39 -1.63
CA LYS A 17 -14.67 2.28 -0.82
C LYS A 17 -14.62 1.14 0.22
N GLY A 18 -13.45 0.93 0.81
CA GLY A 18 -13.25 -0.12 1.80
C GLY A 18 -13.11 -1.52 1.20
N SER A 19 -12.66 -1.65 -0.05
CA SER A 19 -12.45 -2.96 -0.66
C SER A 19 -11.26 -3.69 -0.03
N LEU A 20 -11.54 -4.69 0.80
CA LEU A 20 -10.50 -5.58 1.34
C LEU A 20 -9.81 -6.40 0.24
N VAL A 21 -10.55 -6.84 -0.77
CA VAL A 21 -10.00 -7.67 -1.86
C VAL A 21 -8.89 -6.92 -2.59
N ILE A 22 -9.12 -5.65 -2.95
CA ILE A 22 -8.12 -4.84 -3.66
C ILE A 22 -6.90 -4.59 -2.77
N THR A 23 -7.12 -4.28 -1.48
CA THR A 23 -6.03 -4.02 -0.53
C THR A 23 -5.17 -5.25 -0.27
N ILE A 24 -5.77 -6.43 -0.09
CA ILE A 24 -5.06 -7.69 0.09
C ILE A 24 -4.26 -8.03 -1.17
N LEU A 25 -4.86 -7.85 -2.36
CA LEU A 25 -4.20 -8.13 -3.62
C LEU A 25 -2.98 -7.21 -3.82
N ALA A 26 -3.10 -5.92 -3.50
CA ALA A 26 -1.98 -4.99 -3.54
C ALA A 26 -0.86 -5.38 -2.55
N HIS A 27 -1.22 -5.79 -1.33
CA HIS A 27 -0.26 -6.29 -0.36
C HIS A 27 0.46 -7.57 -0.84
N TYR A 28 -0.29 -8.50 -1.43
CA TYR A 28 0.26 -9.72 -2.01
C TYR A 28 1.26 -9.40 -3.13
N PHE A 29 0.92 -8.53 -4.07
CA PHE A 29 1.83 -8.15 -5.15
C PHE A 29 3.10 -7.46 -4.65
N PHE A 30 3.00 -6.67 -3.58
CA PHE A 30 4.17 -6.09 -2.94
C PHE A 30 5.13 -7.16 -2.39
N ASN A 31 4.59 -8.18 -1.70
CA ASN A 31 5.38 -9.31 -1.18
C ASN A 31 5.91 -10.23 -2.30
N LEU A 32 5.12 -10.44 -3.35
CA LEU A 32 5.55 -11.21 -4.51
C LEU A 32 6.74 -10.52 -5.19
N GLY A 33 6.66 -9.20 -5.39
CA GLY A 33 7.74 -8.42 -5.97
C GLY A 33 9.04 -8.50 -5.16
N SER A 34 8.95 -8.40 -3.83
CA SER A 34 10.13 -8.52 -2.97
C SER A 34 10.72 -9.94 -2.99
N ASN A 35 9.87 -10.98 -3.00
CA ASN A 35 10.33 -12.36 -3.11
C ASN A 35 11.03 -12.63 -4.44
N VAL A 36 10.44 -12.18 -5.55
CA VAL A 36 11.03 -12.34 -6.87
C VAL A 36 12.39 -11.64 -6.97
N VAL A 37 12.50 -10.39 -6.52
CA VAL A 37 13.73 -9.60 -6.64
C VAL A 37 14.84 -10.08 -5.71
N VAL A 38 14.51 -10.40 -4.45
CA VAL A 38 15.50 -10.71 -3.41
C VAL A 38 15.81 -12.21 -3.34
N HIS A 39 14.82 -13.07 -3.47
CA HIS A 39 14.97 -14.52 -3.23
C HIS A 39 15.05 -15.34 -4.52
N LEU A 40 14.18 -15.07 -5.50
CA LEU A 40 14.16 -15.86 -6.73
C LEU A 40 15.35 -15.53 -7.65
N PHE A 41 15.58 -14.23 -7.90
CA PHE A 41 16.66 -13.78 -8.79
C PHE A 41 17.92 -13.32 -8.06
N GLY A 42 17.86 -13.08 -6.74
CA GLY A 42 19.02 -12.66 -5.96
C GLY A 42 19.66 -11.36 -6.43
N LEU A 43 18.89 -10.45 -7.04
CA LEU A 43 19.43 -9.25 -7.71
C LEU A 43 20.05 -8.27 -6.72
N VAL A 44 19.50 -8.23 -5.51
CA VAL A 44 19.93 -7.35 -4.42
C VAL A 44 19.72 -8.04 -3.08
N ASN A 45 20.49 -7.66 -2.06
CA ASN A 45 20.24 -8.14 -0.70
C ASN A 45 18.98 -7.48 -0.10
N TYR A 46 18.40 -8.13 0.91
CA TYR A 46 17.16 -7.68 1.55
C TYR A 46 17.29 -6.28 2.20
N THR A 47 18.45 -5.98 2.79
CA THR A 47 18.71 -4.69 3.45
C THR A 47 18.66 -3.54 2.44
N PHE A 48 19.35 -3.68 1.31
CA PHE A 48 19.37 -2.70 0.24
C PHE A 48 17.99 -2.53 -0.39
N TYR A 49 17.29 -3.65 -0.65
CA TYR A 49 15.90 -3.63 -1.11
C TYR A 49 15.00 -2.85 -0.14
N SER A 50 15.15 -3.08 1.16
CA SER A 50 14.33 -2.44 2.20
C SER A 50 14.58 -0.93 2.31
N ILE A 51 15.83 -0.49 2.14
CA ILE A 51 16.19 0.93 2.13
C ILE A 51 15.60 1.61 0.90
N ILE A 52 15.87 1.08 -0.30
CA ILE A 52 15.36 1.66 -1.56
C ILE A 52 13.83 1.68 -1.56
N GLY A 53 13.20 0.55 -1.21
CA GLY A 53 11.75 0.49 -1.11
C GLY A 53 11.19 1.49 -0.10
N GLY A 54 11.91 1.75 1.00
CA GLY A 54 11.56 2.76 1.98
C GLY A 54 11.57 4.17 1.39
N VAL A 55 12.65 4.53 0.69
CA VAL A 55 12.79 5.82 0.00
C VAL A 55 11.72 5.98 -1.08
N ALA A 56 11.54 4.97 -1.92
CA ALA A 56 10.51 4.95 -2.95
C ALA A 56 9.10 5.08 -2.37
N GLY A 57 8.84 4.42 -1.23
CA GLY A 57 7.58 4.53 -0.51
C GLY A 57 7.30 5.96 -0.01
N VAL A 58 8.31 6.65 0.53
CA VAL A 58 8.17 8.06 0.94
C VAL A 58 7.91 8.98 -0.25
N ILE A 59 8.63 8.79 -1.36
CA ILE A 59 8.42 9.55 -2.60
C ILE A 59 6.98 9.35 -3.10
N TYR A 60 6.53 8.09 -3.14
CA TYR A 60 5.18 7.76 -3.58
C TYR A 60 4.10 8.38 -2.68
N LEU A 61 4.31 8.39 -1.37
CA LEU A 61 3.44 9.12 -0.43
C LEU A 61 3.43 10.62 -0.72
N GLY A 62 4.58 11.23 -1.00
CA GLY A 62 4.66 12.62 -1.44
C GLY A 62 3.81 12.89 -2.68
N ILE A 63 3.87 12.02 -3.68
CA ILE A 63 3.04 12.10 -4.89
C ILE A 63 1.54 12.00 -4.54
N ILE A 64 1.16 11.05 -3.66
CA ILE A 64 -0.22 10.92 -3.21
C ILE A 64 -0.70 12.21 -2.54
N PHE A 65 0.09 12.74 -1.59
CA PHE A 65 -0.26 13.95 -0.85
C PHE A 65 -0.40 15.17 -1.77
N ILE A 66 0.54 15.37 -2.69
CA ILE A 66 0.54 16.52 -3.61
C ILE A 66 -0.63 16.44 -4.60
N ARG A 67 -0.90 15.25 -5.17
CA ARG A 67 -1.89 15.11 -6.26
C ARG A 67 -3.31 14.91 -5.77
N PHE A 68 -3.50 14.19 -4.68
CA PHE A 68 -4.83 13.73 -4.24
C PHE A 68 -5.28 14.36 -2.91
N GLY A 69 -4.37 15.03 -2.21
CA GLY A 69 -4.64 15.70 -0.94
C GLY A 69 -4.82 14.73 0.23
N TYR A 70 -4.70 15.28 1.44
CA TYR A 70 -4.78 14.50 2.69
C TYR A 70 -6.18 13.94 2.99
N LYS A 71 -7.24 14.52 2.40
CA LYS A 71 -8.65 14.16 2.69
C LYS A 71 -9.00 12.72 2.32
N ARG A 72 -8.28 12.11 1.38
CA ARG A 72 -8.46 10.72 0.94
C ARG A 72 -7.85 9.67 1.90
N PHE A 73 -7.23 10.11 2.99
CA PHE A 73 -6.81 9.25 4.10
C PHE A 73 -7.87 9.16 5.22
N SER A 74 -8.90 10.01 5.19
CA SER A 74 -10.00 9.92 6.15
C SER A 74 -10.83 8.66 5.90
N LYS A 75 -11.30 8.01 6.98
CA LYS A 75 -12.31 6.96 6.89
C LYS A 75 -13.54 7.52 6.17
N LEU A 76 -14.08 6.73 5.23
CA LEU A 76 -15.41 7.00 4.67
C LEU A 76 -16.46 6.86 5.79
N PRO A 77 -17.55 7.65 5.77
CA PRO A 77 -18.66 7.46 6.70
C PRO A 77 -19.19 6.02 6.63
N GLU A 78 -19.49 5.41 7.77
CA GLU A 78 -19.93 4.00 7.89
C GLU A 78 -21.10 3.64 6.96
N LEU A 79 -21.90 4.62 6.53
CA LEU A 79 -23.05 4.47 5.65
C LEU A 79 -22.72 3.99 4.22
N GLU A 80 -21.47 4.10 3.77
CA GLU A 80 -21.04 3.68 2.41
C GLU A 80 -20.33 2.32 2.37
N LEU A 81 -20.15 1.66 3.52
CA LEU A 81 -19.55 0.34 3.56
C LEU A 81 -20.58 -0.72 3.15
N PRO A 82 -20.19 -1.76 2.39
CA PRO A 82 -21.11 -2.84 2.03
C PRO A 82 -21.66 -3.48 3.30
N ILE A 83 -22.99 -3.40 3.48
CA ILE A 83 -23.67 -3.98 4.62
C ILE A 83 -23.52 -5.49 4.52
N ILE A 84 -22.76 -6.07 5.45
CA ILE A 84 -22.69 -7.53 5.62
C ILE A 84 -23.91 -7.90 6.47
N THR A 85 -25.06 -8.07 5.83
CA THR A 85 -26.21 -8.71 6.50
C THR A 85 -25.90 -10.20 6.60
N SER A 86 -25.65 -10.67 7.82
CA SER A 86 -25.60 -12.10 8.19
C SER A 86 -26.97 -12.74 8.14
#